data_AF-A0A255Z9E6-F1
#
_entry.id   AF-A0A255Z9E6-F1
#
_cell.length_a   1.000
_cell.length_b   1.000
_cell.length_c   1.000
_cell.angle_alpha   90.00
_cell.angle_beta   90.00
_cell.angle_gamma   90.00
#
_symmetry.space_group_name_H-M   'P 1'
#
loop_
_entity.id
_entity.type
_entity.pdbx_description
1 polymer ?
#
loop_
_entity_poly.entity_id
_entity_poly.type
_entity_poly.pdbx_seq_one_letter_code
_entity_poly.pdbx_strand_id
1 'polypeptide(L)'
;MDALSNVDPFNFRYKDKAVHFCFYFLFTVFWYLFFQRLKNRAKSRVRLTVFILATIYGACIELCQWLFTTGRTADMVDIAANMGGSTLAIICLWLFSKIK
;
A
#
# COMPACT_ATOMS: atom_id res chain seq x y z
N MET A 1 36.32 -6.63 18.47
CA MET A 1 35.37 -5.59 18.00
C MET A 1 34.67 -6.02 16.70
N ASP A 2 34.71 -7.32 16.37
CA ASP A 2 34.24 -7.88 15.09
C ASP A 2 32.87 -8.55 15.18
N ALA A 3 32.27 -8.60 16.37
CA ALA A 3 30.93 -9.17 16.59
C ALA A 3 29.79 -8.17 16.31
N LEU A 4 30.08 -6.88 16.17
CA LEU A 4 29.09 -5.81 15.92
C LEU A 4 29.10 -5.29 14.48
N SER A 5 30.07 -5.69 13.65
CA SER A 5 30.20 -5.25 12.26
C SER A 5 29.29 -5.99 11.26
N ASN A 6 28.58 -7.04 11.71
CA ASN A 6 27.76 -7.92 10.85
C ASN A 6 26.24 -7.80 11.09
N VAL A 7 25.79 -6.84 11.91
CA VAL A 7 24.36 -6.55 12.00
C VAL A 7 24.01 -5.58 10.88
N ASP A 8 23.49 -6.09 9.76
CA ASP A 8 22.92 -5.23 8.72
C ASP A 8 21.78 -4.39 9.36
N PRO A 9 21.96 -3.07 9.53
CA PRO A 9 20.98 -2.23 10.22
C PRO A 9 19.64 -2.16 9.45
N PHE A 10 19.62 -2.62 8.20
CA PHE A 10 18.43 -2.69 7.36
C PHE A 10 17.80 -4.09 7.31
N ASN A 11 18.33 -5.08 8.03
CA ASN A 11 17.76 -6.42 8.12
C ASN A 11 16.93 -6.57 9.40
N PHE A 12 15.76 -5.92 9.42
CA PHE A 12 14.77 -6.05 10.49
C PHE A 12 13.55 -6.85 10.02
N ARG A 13 12.96 -7.60 10.94
CA ARG A 13 11.98 -8.68 10.70
C ARG A 13 10.70 -8.28 9.94
N TYR A 14 10.39 -6.98 9.84
CA TYR A 14 9.14 -6.47 9.25
C TYR A 14 9.36 -5.45 8.12
N LYS A 15 10.55 -5.44 7.52
CA LYS A 15 10.89 -4.50 6.44
C LYS A 15 9.97 -4.65 5.23
N ASP A 16 9.66 -5.87 4.84
CA ASP A 16 8.73 -6.16 3.75
C ASP A 16 7.35 -5.53 4.02
N LYS A 17 6.82 -5.67 5.24
CA LYS A 17 5.51 -5.11 5.63
C LYS A 17 5.50 -3.59 5.54
N ALA A 18 6.59 -2.94 5.96
CA ALA A 18 6.74 -1.50 5.84
C ALA A 18 6.76 -1.04 4.36
N VAL A 19 7.44 -1.79 3.49
CA VAL A 19 7.44 -1.52 2.04
C VAL A 19 6.05 -1.67 1.45
N HIS A 20 5.33 -2.75 1.78
CA HIS A 20 3.95 -2.99 1.38
C HIS A 20 3.02 -1.83 1.79
N PHE A 21 3.09 -1.44 3.06
CA PHE A 21 2.31 -0.31 3.59
C PHE A 21 2.61 1.00 2.84
N CYS A 22 3.88 1.39 2.74
CA CYS A 22 4.29 2.64 2.09
C CYS A 22 3.95 2.66 0.60
N PHE A 23 4.15 1.54 -0.10
CA PHE A 23 3.84 1.42 -1.52
C PHE A 23 2.34 1.61 -1.77
N TYR A 24 1.48 0.89 -1.03
CA TYR A 24 0.03 0.98 -1.23
C TYR A 24 -0.56 2.32 -0.76
N PHE A 25 0.06 2.99 0.20
CA PHE A 25 -0.26 4.39 0.53
C PHE A 25 -0.04 5.31 -0.68
N LEU A 26 1.18 5.32 -1.24
CA LEU A 26 1.52 6.20 -2.38
C LEU A 26 0.73 5.83 -3.64
N PHE A 27 0.58 4.54 -3.91
CA PHE A 27 -0.22 4.02 -5.02
C PHE A 27 -1.65 4.54 -4.96
N THR A 28 -2.30 4.45 -3.78
CA THR A 28 -3.66 4.95 -3.56
C THR A 28 -3.75 6.46 -3.76
N VAL A 29 -2.78 7.23 -3.26
CA VAL A 29 -2.73 8.69 -3.46
C VAL A 29 -2.63 9.04 -4.94
N PHE A 30 -1.70 8.43 -5.68
CA PHE A 30 -1.50 8.74 -7.09
C PHE A 30 -2.71 8.37 -7.95
N TRP A 31 -3.33 7.20 -7.72
CA TRP A 31 -4.56 6.84 -8.42
C TRP A 31 -5.71 7.78 -8.11
N TYR A 32 -5.85 8.22 -6.87
CA TYR A 32 -6.85 9.23 -6.52
C TYR A 32 -6.64 10.54 -7.29
N LEU A 33 -5.41 11.06 -7.31
CA LEU A 33 -5.08 12.28 -8.05
C LEU A 33 -5.34 12.13 -9.55
N PHE A 34 -4.99 10.97 -10.13
CA PHE A 34 -5.25 10.65 -11.53
C PHE A 34 -6.75 10.66 -11.83
N PHE A 35 -7.58 9.94 -11.06
CA PHE A 35 -9.01 9.87 -11.32
C PHE A 35 -9.75 11.19 -11.06
N GLN A 36 -9.28 12.00 -10.10
CA GLN A 36 -9.79 13.35 -9.89
C GLN A 36 -9.54 14.27 -11.08
N ARG A 37 -8.42 14.10 -11.79
CA ARG A 37 -8.12 14.85 -13.03
C ARG A 37 -8.95 14.35 -14.21
N LEU A 38 -9.18 13.05 -14.30
CA LEU A 38 -9.83 12.43 -15.47
C LEU A 38 -11.35 12.58 -15.48
N LYS A 39 -11.98 12.59 -14.29
CA LYS A 39 -13.45 12.59 -14.17
C LYS A 39 -13.89 13.65 -13.19
N ASN A 40 -14.85 14.49 -13.60
CA ASN A 40 -15.51 15.46 -12.73
C ASN A 40 -16.54 14.75 -11.81
N ARG A 41 -16.09 13.72 -11.08
CA ARG A 41 -16.90 12.88 -10.18
C ARG A 41 -16.79 13.39 -8.75
N ALA A 42 -17.81 13.11 -7.95
CA ALA A 42 -17.78 13.39 -6.52
C ALA A 42 -16.55 12.75 -5.86
N LYS A 43 -15.81 13.54 -5.05
CA LYS A 43 -14.56 13.11 -4.39
C LYS A 43 -14.74 11.83 -3.56
N SER A 44 -15.91 11.63 -2.94
CA SER A 44 -16.27 10.43 -2.19
C SER A 44 -16.30 9.17 -3.06
N ARG A 45 -16.91 9.26 -4.26
CA ARG A 45 -16.96 8.14 -5.20
C ARG A 45 -15.56 7.77 -5.69
N VAL A 46 -14.72 8.77 -5.99
CA VAL A 46 -13.33 8.53 -6.43
C VAL A 46 -12.52 7.84 -5.33
N ARG A 47 -12.63 8.28 -4.07
CA ARG A 47 -11.95 7.63 -2.93
C ARG A 47 -12.36 6.16 -2.80
N LEU A 48 -13.66 5.87 -2.84
CA LEU A 48 -14.14 4.49 -2.74
C LEU A 48 -13.65 3.62 -3.91
N THR A 49 -13.74 4.13 -5.15
CA THR A 49 -13.26 3.41 -6.32
C THR A 49 -11.77 3.08 -6.21
N VAL A 50 -10.94 4.05 -5.83
CA VAL A 50 -9.49 3.84 -5.74
C VAL A 50 -9.13 2.90 -4.59
N PHE A 51 -9.82 2.98 -3.45
CA PHE A 51 -9.62 2.04 -2.34
C PHE A 51 -9.89 0.59 -2.75
N ILE A 52 -11.02 0.35 -3.43
CA ILE A 52 -11.38 -0.98 -3.93
C ILE A 52 -10.34 -1.46 -4.96
N LEU A 53 -9.96 -0.60 -5.91
CA LEU A 53 -8.94 -0.94 -6.92
C LEU A 53 -7.60 -1.28 -6.27
N ALA A 54 -7.13 -0.48 -5.31
CA ALA A 54 -5.87 -0.72 -4.61
C ALA A 54 -5.91 -2.02 -3.80
N THR A 55 -7.02 -2.31 -3.13
CA THR A 55 -7.16 -3.54 -2.33
C THR A 55 -7.18 -4.79 -3.20
N ILE A 56 -7.96 -4.79 -4.29
CA ILE A 56 -8.01 -5.92 -5.23
C ILE A 56 -6.66 -6.11 -5.90
N TYR A 57 -6.03 -5.01 -6.35
CA TYR A 57 -4.70 -5.08 -6.97
C TYR A 57 -3.65 -5.62 -5.99
N GLY A 58 -3.70 -5.21 -4.71
CA GLY A 58 -2.95 -5.78 -3.59
C GLY A 58 -3.02 -7.29 -3.52
N ALA A 59 -4.25 -7.80 -3.34
CA ALA A 59 -4.49 -9.22 -3.25
C ALA A 59 -4.03 -9.98 -4.50
N CYS A 60 -4.24 -9.43 -5.70
CA CYS A 60 -3.76 -10.02 -6.95
C CYS A 60 -2.24 -10.11 -7.01
N ILE A 61 -1.53 -9.05 -6.61
CA ILE A 61 -0.06 -9.03 -6.61
C ILE A 61 0.50 -10.02 -5.58
N GLU A 62 -0.11 -10.15 -4.41
CA GLU A 62 0.32 -11.14 -3.42
C GLU A 62 0.09 -12.59 -3.89
N LEU A 63 -1.03 -12.83 -4.56
CA LEU A 63 -1.28 -14.11 -5.23
C LEU A 63 -0.22 -14.38 -6.29
N CYS A 64 0.12 -13.39 -7.12
CA CYS A 64 1.19 -13.50 -8.10
C CYS A 64 2.57 -13.74 -7.44
N GLN A 65 2.87 -13.08 -6.32
CA GLN A 65 4.10 -13.33 -5.57
C GLN A 65 4.16 -14.79 -5.13
N TRP A 66 3.08 -15.32 -4.58
CA TRP A 66 3.03 -16.73 -4.17
C TRP A 66 3.16 -17.71 -5.34
N LEU A 67 2.51 -17.44 -6.48
CA LEU A 67 2.53 -18.33 -7.64
C LEU A 67 3.84 -18.29 -8.43
N PHE A 68 4.51 -17.13 -8.49
CA PHE A 68 5.61 -16.89 -9.42
C PHE A 68 6.96 -16.60 -8.76
N THR A 69 7.05 -16.45 -7.43
CA THR A 69 8.34 -16.20 -6.75
C THR A 69 8.72 -17.34 -5.82
N THR A 70 9.85 -17.99 -6.13
CA THR A 70 10.38 -19.10 -5.34
C THR A 70 10.79 -18.63 -3.94
N GLY A 71 10.27 -19.28 -2.90
CA GLY A 71 10.60 -18.97 -1.50
C GLY A 71 9.76 -17.85 -0.86
N ARG A 72 8.74 -17.32 -1.54
CA ARG A 72 7.74 -16.43 -0.95
C ARG A 72 6.41 -17.14 -0.78
N THR A 73 5.86 -17.06 0.41
CA THR A 73 4.49 -17.50 0.72
C THR A 73 3.58 -16.30 0.76
N ALA A 74 2.35 -16.41 0.23
CA ALA A 74 1.32 -15.41 0.50
C ALA A 74 1.15 -15.29 2.01
N ASP A 75 1.28 -14.07 2.54
CA ASP A 75 1.21 -13.78 3.96
C ASP A 75 0.04 -12.83 4.20
N MET A 76 -0.92 -13.23 5.03
CA MET A 76 -2.06 -12.38 5.37
C MET A 76 -1.64 -11.03 5.97
N VAL A 77 -0.43 -10.97 6.54
CA VAL A 77 0.14 -9.73 7.07
C VAL A 77 0.54 -8.77 5.93
N ASP A 78 0.91 -9.26 4.74
CA ASP A 78 1.14 -8.41 3.55
C ASP A 78 -0.18 -7.81 3.05
N ILE A 79 -1.27 -8.60 2.99
CA ILE A 79 -2.62 -8.09 2.67
C ILE A 79 -2.99 -6.99 3.65
N ALA A 80 -2.81 -7.25 4.95
CA ALA A 80 -3.12 -6.28 5.99
C ALA A 80 -2.28 -5.00 5.86
N ALA A 81 -0.98 -5.11 5.54
CA ALA A 81 -0.11 -3.97 5.31
C ALA A 81 -0.56 -3.14 4.08
N ASN A 82 -0.89 -3.81 2.98
CA ASN A 82 -1.40 -3.19 1.75
C ASN A 82 -2.73 -2.44 2.01
N MET A 83 -3.66 -3.08 2.72
CA MET A 83 -4.93 -2.49 3.12
C MET A 83 -4.73 -1.32 4.09
N GLY A 84 -3.81 -1.44 5.04
CA GLY A 84 -3.47 -0.40 6.01
C GLY A 84 -2.95 0.87 5.33
N GLY A 85 -2.00 0.71 4.40
CA GLY A 85 -1.45 1.83 3.62
C GLY A 85 -2.52 2.53 2.79
N SER A 86 -3.35 1.75 2.09
CA SER A 86 -4.47 2.26 1.30
C SER A 86 -5.51 2.98 2.16
N THR A 87 -5.86 2.43 3.33
CA THR A 87 -6.81 3.03 4.27
C THR A 87 -6.30 4.38 4.80
N LEU A 88 -5.04 4.44 5.22
CA LEU A 88 -4.43 5.68 5.71
C LEU A 88 -4.42 6.75 4.61
N ALA A 89 -4.09 6.39 3.37
CA ALA A 89 -4.14 7.32 2.23
C ALA A 89 -5.55 7.92 2.05
N ILE A 90 -6.60 7.10 2.10
CA ILE A 90 -7.98 7.57 1.99
C ILE A 90 -8.36 8.52 3.14
N ILE A 91 -7.95 8.21 4.37
CA ILE A 91 -8.19 9.07 5.54
C ILE A 91 -7.50 10.42 5.35
N CYS A 92 -6.21 10.44 4.99
CA CYS A 92 -5.47 11.67 4.72
C CYS A 92 -6.16 12.50 3.63
N LEU A 93 -6.50 11.88 2.49
CA LEU A 93 -7.18 12.56 1.38
C LEU A 93 -8.56 13.10 1.77
N TRP A 94 -9.29 12.41 2.63
CA TRP A 94 -10.55 12.89 3.17
C TRP A 94 -10.34 14.13 4.05
N LEU A 95 -9.39 14.10 4.98
CA LEU A 95 -9.04 15.23 5.84
C LEU A 95 -8.58 16.45 5.02
N PHE A 96 -7.69 16.27 4.05
CA PHE A 96 -7.25 17.34 3.14
C PHE A 96 -8.41 17.92 2.32
N SER A 97 -9.44 17.11 2.02
CA SER A 97 -10.63 17.60 1.32
C SER A 97 -11.61 18.40 2.18
N LYS A 98 -11.40 18.43 3.51
CA LYS A 98 -12.19 19.18 4.51
C LYS A 98 -11.52 20.46 4.96
N ILE A 99 -10.18 20.49 4.97
CA ILE A 99 -9.38 21.66 5.37
C ILE A 99 -9.39 22.74 4.28
N LYS A 100 -9.64 22.35 3.03
CA LYS A 100 -9.77 23.24 1.87
C LYS A 100 -11.23 23.49 1.55
#